data_AF-A0A392MGA6-F1
#
_entry.id   AF-A0A392MGA6-F1
#
_cell.length_a   1.000
_cell.length_b   1.000
_cell.length_c   1.000
_cell.angle_alpha   90.00
_cell.angle_beta   90.00
_cell.angle_gamma   90.00
#
_symmetry.space_group_name_H-M   'P 1'
#
loop_
_entity.id
_entity.type
_entity.pdbx_description
1 polymer ?
#
loop_
_entity_poly.entity_id
_entity_poly.type
_entity_poly.pdbx_seq_one_letter_code
_entity_poly.pdbx_strand_id
1 'polypeptide(L)'
;IFQEAGLPLWLRPYEVLCTSSYTALIETIPDTASLHSIKSRYPNISSLREFFNAKYEENSPSFKLAQRNFVESMAGYSLVCYFLQVKDRHNGNLLLDEEGHIIHIDFGFMLSNSPGGVNFESAPFKLTRELLEVMDSDAEGLPSEFFDYFKVLCIQGFLTCRKHAERIILLVEMLQILRTV
;
A
#
# COMPACT_ATOMS: atom_id res chain seq x y z
N ILE A 1 -7.16 14.45 6.23
CA ILE A 1 -8.12 13.91 5.24
C ILE A 1 -8.85 12.67 5.76
N PHE A 2 -8.27 11.47 5.73
CA PHE A 2 -9.03 10.25 6.11
C PHE A 2 -9.49 10.23 7.57
N GLN A 3 -8.57 10.53 8.51
CA GLN A 3 -8.90 10.64 9.93
C GLN A 3 -9.96 11.72 10.22
N GLU A 4 -9.87 12.89 9.58
CA GLU A 4 -10.87 13.97 9.71
C GLU A 4 -12.26 13.55 9.19
N ALA A 5 -12.30 12.67 8.19
CA ALA A 5 -13.53 12.12 7.64
C ALA A 5 -14.05 10.89 8.41
N GLY A 6 -13.35 10.46 9.47
CA GLY A 6 -13.71 9.27 10.25
C GLY A 6 -13.55 7.95 9.48
N LEU A 7 -12.77 7.93 8.41
CA LEU A 7 -12.51 6.70 7.65
C LEU A 7 -11.37 5.91 8.30
N PRO A 8 -11.52 4.58 8.47
CA PRO A 8 -10.49 3.73 9.07
C PRO A 8 -9.37 3.38 8.08
N LEU A 9 -9.11 4.24 7.08
CA LEU A 9 -8.02 4.03 6.14
C LEU A 9 -6.70 4.26 6.86
N TRP A 10 -5.81 3.28 6.77
CA TRP A 10 -4.55 3.31 7.47
C TRP A 10 -3.38 3.58 6.51
N LEU A 11 -2.43 4.41 6.94
CA LEU A 11 -1.19 4.70 6.25
C LEU A 11 -0.10 4.87 7.31
N ARG A 12 1.13 4.42 7.01
CA ARG A 12 2.33 4.74 7.79
C ARG A 12 3.26 5.64 6.98
N PRO A 13 3.10 6.98 7.07
CA PRO A 13 4.13 7.89 6.61
C PRO A 13 5.40 7.64 7.42
N TYR A 14 6.55 7.63 6.76
CA TYR A 14 7.86 7.54 7.40
C TYR A 14 8.70 8.75 6.97
N GLU A 15 9.56 9.22 7.88
CA GLU A 15 10.33 10.44 7.65
C GLU A 15 11.45 10.21 6.62
N VAL A 16 11.58 11.18 5.70
CA VAL A 16 12.69 11.26 4.75
C VAL A 16 13.28 12.65 4.85
N LEU A 17 14.51 12.72 5.36
CA LEU A 17 15.26 13.96 5.47
C LEU A 17 16.34 14.00 4.38
N CYS A 18 16.08 14.76 3.32
CA CYS A 18 17.08 15.04 2.29
C CYS A 18 18.22 15.87 2.88
N THR A 19 19.45 15.33 2.86
CA THR A 19 20.65 16.03 3.35
C THR A 19 21.45 16.67 2.22
N SER A 20 21.27 16.20 0.98
CA SER A 20 21.78 16.82 -0.24
C SER A 20 20.94 16.39 -1.45
N SER A 21 21.33 16.79 -2.66
CA SER A 21 20.70 16.34 -3.92
C SER A 21 20.83 14.83 -4.18
N TYR A 22 21.75 14.13 -3.50
CA TYR A 22 22.02 12.70 -3.71
C TYR A 22 22.00 11.87 -2.43
N THR A 23 21.74 12.48 -1.28
CA THR A 23 21.78 11.80 0.02
C THR A 23 20.55 12.16 0.85
N ALA A 24 19.99 11.16 1.52
CA ALA A 24 18.89 11.32 2.44
C ALA A 24 19.03 10.34 3.61
N LEU A 25 18.48 10.73 4.76
CA LEU A 25 18.22 9.82 5.87
C LEU A 25 16.76 9.37 5.76
N ILE A 26 16.53 8.07 5.90
CA ILE A 26 15.20 7.47 5.79
C ILE A 26 14.91 6.76 7.11
N GLU A 27 13.79 7.07 7.74
CA GLU A 27 13.31 6.38 8.93
C GLU A 27 13.10 4.89 8.62
N THR A 28 13.70 4.02 9.43
CA THR A 28 13.46 2.58 9.36
C THR A 28 12.12 2.26 10.01
N ILE A 29 11.32 1.41 9.37
CA ILE A 29 10.06 0.93 9.93
C ILE A 29 10.35 -0.37 10.70
N PRO A 30 10.39 -0.36 12.05
CA PRO A 30 10.71 -1.54 12.83
C PRO A 30 9.62 -2.61 12.67
N ASP A 31 9.94 -3.84 13.05
CA ASP A 31 8.97 -4.95 13.14
C ASP A 31 8.19 -5.20 11.83
N THR A 32 8.88 -5.00 10.71
CA THR A 32 8.36 -5.26 9.37
C THR A 32 9.27 -6.18 8.58
N ALA A 33 8.67 -6.92 7.63
CA ALA A 33 9.40 -7.67 6.63
C ALA A 33 8.79 -7.43 5.26
N SER A 34 9.64 -7.34 4.22
CA SER A 34 9.12 -7.29 2.84
C SER A 34 8.43 -8.61 2.49
N LEU A 35 7.39 -8.57 1.66
CA LEU A 35 6.73 -9.77 1.17
C LEU A 35 7.72 -10.71 0.46
N HIS A 36 8.74 -10.15 -0.21
CA HIS A 36 9.84 -10.91 -0.78
C HIS A 36 10.63 -11.66 0.31
N SER A 37 11.04 -10.96 1.37
CA SER A 37 11.77 -11.57 2.50
C SER A 37 10.94 -12.62 3.23
N ILE A 38 9.63 -12.43 3.38
CA ILE A 38 8.72 -13.44 3.96
C ILE A 38 8.77 -14.71 3.13
N LYS A 39 8.60 -14.62 1.80
CA LYS A 39 8.69 -15.80 0.92
C LYS A 39 10.04 -16.50 0.98
N SER A 40 11.13 -15.74 1.03
CA SER A 40 12.46 -16.31 1.15
C SER A 40 12.73 -16.99 2.49
N ARG A 41 12.16 -16.47 3.59
CA ARG A 41 12.33 -17.03 4.95
C ARG A 41 11.44 -18.24 5.20
N TYR A 42 10.28 -18.31 4.55
CA TYR A 42 9.32 -19.39 4.69
C TYR A 42 9.11 -20.12 3.35
N PRO A 43 10.12 -20.86 2.85
CA PRO A 43 10.06 -21.51 1.53
C PRO A 43 8.97 -22.59 1.43
N ASN A 44 8.49 -23.10 2.57
CA ASN A 44 7.41 -24.09 2.63
C ASN A 44 6.01 -23.45 2.55
N ILE A 45 5.93 -22.11 2.60
CA ILE A 45 4.68 -21.36 2.51
C ILE A 45 4.50 -20.92 1.07
N SER A 46 3.42 -21.41 0.44
CA SER A 46 3.16 -21.22 -0.98
C SER A 46 2.49 -19.87 -1.30
N SER A 47 1.79 -19.29 -0.31
CA SER A 47 1.01 -18.06 -0.46
C SER A 47 1.07 -17.17 0.78
N LEU A 48 0.82 -15.87 0.60
CA LEU A 48 0.66 -14.94 1.71
C LEU A 48 -0.50 -15.34 2.64
N ARG A 49 -1.56 -15.97 2.11
CA ARG A 49 -2.65 -16.48 2.93
C ARG A 49 -2.20 -17.56 3.91
N GLU A 50 -1.41 -18.53 3.45
CA GLU A 50 -0.82 -19.54 4.32
C GLU A 50 0.09 -18.93 5.39
N PHE A 51 0.84 -17.88 5.06
CA PHE A 51 1.61 -17.11 6.05
C PHE A 51 0.70 -16.50 7.12
N PHE A 52 -0.40 -15.87 6.73
CA PHE A 52 -1.39 -15.34 7.67
C PHE A 52 -1.95 -16.44 8.58
N ASN A 53 -2.28 -17.61 8.02
CA ASN A 53 -2.82 -18.74 8.79
C ASN A 53 -1.80 -19.23 9.84
N ALA A 54 -0.53 -19.33 9.45
CA ALA A 54 0.54 -19.76 10.34
C ALA A 54 0.88 -18.71 11.42
N LYS A 55 0.84 -17.42 11.09
CA LYS A 55 1.21 -16.33 12.00
C LYS A 55 0.11 -15.96 12.99
N TYR A 56 -1.13 -15.87 12.54
CA TYR A 56 -2.24 -15.32 13.33
C TYR A 56 -3.24 -16.36 13.81
N GLU A 57 -3.02 -17.65 13.50
CA GLU A 57 -3.94 -18.77 13.76
C GLU A 57 -5.28 -18.62 13.03
N GLU A 58 -5.52 -19.45 12.03
CA GLU A 58 -6.71 -19.37 11.18
C GLU A 58 -8.03 -19.30 11.99
N ASN A 59 -8.94 -18.41 11.57
CA ASN A 59 -10.24 -18.14 12.20
C ASN A 59 -10.23 -17.56 13.62
N SER A 60 -9.06 -17.29 14.21
CA SER A 60 -8.96 -16.64 15.51
C SER A 60 -9.40 -15.15 15.45
N PRO A 61 -9.69 -14.52 16.60
CA PRO A 61 -9.90 -13.07 16.65
C PRO A 61 -8.70 -12.26 16.14
N SER A 62 -7.47 -12.71 16.43
CA SER A 62 -6.23 -12.08 15.94
C SER A 62 -6.11 -12.16 14.43
N PHE A 63 -6.52 -13.28 13.83
CA PHE A 63 -6.53 -13.47 12.39
C PHE A 63 -7.45 -12.48 11.69
N LYS A 64 -8.70 -12.37 12.16
CA LYS A 64 -9.67 -11.42 11.59
C LYS A 64 -9.24 -9.98 11.78
N LEU A 65 -8.59 -9.66 12.90
CA LEU A 65 -8.02 -8.33 13.13
C LEU A 65 -6.87 -8.05 12.15
N ALA A 66 -5.96 -9.00 11.93
CA ALA A 66 -4.87 -8.86 10.98
C ALA A 66 -5.37 -8.70 9.54
N GLN A 67 -6.40 -9.46 9.13
CA GLN A 67 -7.05 -9.28 7.82
C GLN A 67 -7.69 -7.89 7.69
N ARG A 68 -8.35 -7.41 8.75
CA ARG A 68 -8.93 -6.07 8.76
C ARG A 68 -7.86 -4.99 8.60
N ASN A 69 -6.79 -5.07 9.38
CA ASN A 69 -5.63 -4.17 9.31
C ASN A 69 -5.02 -4.18 7.91
N PHE A 70 -4.87 -5.36 7.32
CA PHE A 70 -4.41 -5.54 5.94
C PHE A 70 -5.32 -4.81 4.95
N VAL A 71 -6.64 -5.01 5.03
CA VAL A 71 -7.61 -4.36 4.14
C VAL A 71 -7.60 -2.84 4.28
N GLU A 72 -7.58 -2.34 5.51
CA GLU A 72 -7.61 -0.91 5.83
C GLU A 72 -6.34 -0.20 5.33
N SER A 73 -5.17 -0.81 5.47
CA SER A 73 -3.93 -0.24 4.94
C SER A 73 -3.78 -0.44 3.43
N MET A 74 -4.19 -1.59 2.89
CA MET A 74 -4.19 -1.88 1.46
C MET A 74 -5.06 -0.89 0.69
N ALA A 75 -6.25 -0.55 1.21
CA ALA A 75 -7.12 0.46 0.61
C ALA A 75 -6.47 1.85 0.65
N GLY A 76 -5.85 2.22 1.79
CA GLY A 76 -5.14 3.49 1.94
C GLY A 76 -4.01 3.65 0.92
N TYR A 77 -3.11 2.67 0.84
CA TYR A 77 -1.99 2.70 -0.08
C TYR A 77 -2.41 2.54 -1.54
N SER A 78 -3.50 1.83 -1.85
CA SER A 78 -4.06 1.75 -3.20
C SER A 78 -4.49 3.14 -3.70
N LEU A 79 -5.13 3.93 -2.85
CA LEU A 79 -5.51 5.31 -3.18
C LEU A 79 -4.29 6.21 -3.37
N VAL A 80 -3.27 6.10 -2.50
CA VAL A 80 -2.01 6.84 -2.66
C VAL A 80 -1.34 6.50 -3.98
N CYS A 81 -1.22 5.20 -4.31
CA CYS A 81 -0.63 4.76 -5.58
C CYS A 81 -1.41 5.26 -6.79
N TYR A 82 -2.74 5.23 -6.71
CA TYR A 82 -3.61 5.74 -7.77
C TYR A 82 -3.43 7.25 -7.99
N PHE A 83 -3.46 8.06 -6.93
CA PHE A 83 -3.38 9.52 -7.08
C PHE A 83 -1.98 10.00 -7.48
N LEU A 84 -0.94 9.42 -6.86
CA LEU A 84 0.44 9.84 -7.11
C LEU A 84 1.08 9.10 -8.29
N GLN A 85 0.35 8.19 -8.95
CA GLN A 85 0.85 7.36 -10.04
C GLN A 85 2.17 6.68 -9.65
N VAL A 86 2.20 6.10 -8.45
CA VAL A 86 3.36 5.36 -7.95
C VAL A 86 3.58 4.15 -8.86
N LYS A 87 4.81 3.92 -9.29
CA LYS A 87 5.19 2.81 -10.16
C LYS A 87 6.06 1.80 -9.40
N ASP A 88 6.43 0.72 -10.09
CA ASP A 88 7.35 -0.29 -9.58
C ASP A 88 6.91 -0.88 -8.22
N ARG A 89 5.65 -1.31 -8.14
CA ARG A 89 5.10 -1.98 -6.95
C ARG A 89 5.30 -3.48 -7.09
N HIS A 90 6.34 -3.99 -6.44
CA HIS A 90 6.65 -5.42 -6.36
C HIS A 90 6.83 -5.85 -4.90
N ASN A 91 6.90 -7.15 -4.62
CA ASN A 91 6.96 -7.73 -3.27
C ASN A 91 8.15 -7.24 -2.40
N GLY A 92 9.16 -6.60 -2.99
CA GLY A 92 10.26 -5.98 -2.25
C GLY A 92 9.90 -4.61 -1.67
N ASN A 93 8.97 -3.90 -2.31
CA ASN A 93 8.50 -2.56 -1.93
C ASN A 93 7.23 -2.59 -1.08
N LEU A 94 6.75 -3.80 -0.75
CA LEU A 94 5.60 -4.04 0.09
C LEU A 94 6.09 -4.70 1.38
N LEU A 95 6.01 -3.97 2.48
CA LEU A 95 6.29 -4.46 3.82
C LEU A 95 4.99 -4.94 4.46
N LEU A 96 5.11 -5.91 5.36
CA LEU A 96 4.05 -6.36 6.25
C LEU A 96 4.56 -6.24 7.68
N ASP A 97 3.77 -5.63 8.56
CA ASP A 97 4.08 -5.53 9.98
C ASP A 97 3.57 -6.73 10.80
N GLU A 98 3.83 -6.70 12.11
CA GLU A 98 3.38 -7.73 13.05
C GLU A 98 1.87 -7.73 13.31
N GLU A 99 1.15 -6.67 12.96
CA GLU A 99 -0.30 -6.52 13.17
C GLU A 99 -1.12 -6.83 11.91
N GLY A 100 -0.47 -7.04 10.77
CA GLY A 100 -1.09 -7.37 9.50
C GLY A 100 -1.24 -6.20 8.53
N HIS A 101 -0.74 -4.99 8.83
CA HIS A 101 -0.79 -3.89 7.89
C HIS A 101 0.23 -4.07 6.77
N ILE A 102 -0.23 -3.90 5.53
CA ILE A 102 0.67 -3.66 4.39
C ILE A 102 1.14 -2.20 4.38
N ILE A 103 2.44 -2.00 4.15
CA ILE A 103 3.12 -0.70 4.11
C ILE A 103 3.90 -0.61 2.81
N HIS A 104 3.63 0.40 1.98
CA HIS A 104 4.40 0.63 0.76
C HIS A 104 5.62 1.50 1.09
N ILE A 105 6.79 1.09 0.59
CA ILE A 105 8.05 1.83 0.67
C ILE A 105 8.60 2.11 -0.73
N ASP A 106 9.71 2.83 -0.79
CA ASP A 106 10.42 3.19 -2.02
C ASP A 106 9.51 3.88 -3.05
N PHE A 107 9.30 5.18 -2.88
CA PHE A 107 8.49 5.97 -3.81
C PHE A 107 9.34 6.65 -4.89
N GLY A 108 10.47 6.04 -5.29
CA GLY A 108 11.41 6.63 -6.25
C GLY A 108 10.82 6.93 -7.63
N PHE A 109 9.76 6.21 -8.02
CA PHE A 109 9.05 6.39 -9.29
C PHE A 109 7.59 6.79 -9.03
N MET A 110 7.30 8.09 -9.11
CA MET A 110 5.96 8.65 -8.97
C MET A 110 5.69 9.70 -10.06
N LEU A 111 4.40 9.98 -10.31
CA LEU A 111 3.93 10.95 -11.31
C LEU A 111 4.48 10.62 -12.71
N SER A 112 5.10 11.61 -13.37
CA SER A 112 5.69 11.45 -14.71
C SER A 112 7.06 10.75 -14.70
N ASN A 113 7.67 10.51 -13.53
CA ASN A 113 8.96 9.82 -13.47
C ASN A 113 8.74 8.33 -13.74
N SER A 114 9.23 7.85 -14.89
CA SER A 114 9.24 6.44 -15.25
C SER A 114 10.69 5.93 -15.25
N PRO A 115 10.96 4.71 -14.76
CA PRO A 115 12.19 4.01 -15.15
C PRO A 115 12.15 3.90 -16.68
N GLY A 116 13.21 4.34 -17.35
CA GLY A 116 13.19 4.80 -18.74
C GLY A 116 12.50 3.89 -19.77
N GLY A 117 11.94 4.52 -20.82
CA GLY A 117 11.63 3.93 -22.13
C GLY A 117 10.56 2.84 -22.22
N VAL A 118 10.14 2.23 -21.12
CA VAL A 118 9.15 1.16 -21.12
C VAL A 118 7.79 1.75 -20.78
N ASN A 119 6.82 1.55 -21.68
CA ASN A 119 5.41 1.79 -21.42
C ASN A 119 4.95 0.87 -20.28
N PHE A 120 5.20 1.28 -19.04
CA PHE A 120 4.75 0.59 -17.84
C PHE A 120 3.22 0.53 -17.83
N GLU A 121 2.70 -0.62 -17.39
CA GLU A 121 1.29 -1.04 -17.40
C GLU A 121 0.28 0.09 -17.10
N SER A 122 -0.89 0.01 -17.71
CA SER A 122 -2.01 0.96 -17.62
C SER A 122 -2.59 1.16 -16.20
N ALA A 123 -2.13 0.41 -15.19
CA ALA A 123 -2.58 0.50 -13.80
C ALA A 123 -1.40 0.78 -12.84
N PRO A 124 -1.42 1.88 -12.06
CA PRO A 124 -0.35 2.24 -11.11
C PRO A 124 -0.24 1.31 -9.89
N PHE A 125 -1.19 0.40 -9.68
CA PHE A 125 -1.11 -0.64 -8.65
C PHE A 125 -1.76 -1.93 -9.15
N LYS A 126 -1.07 -3.06 -8.98
CA LYS A 126 -1.53 -4.40 -9.39
C LYS A 126 -1.99 -5.17 -8.16
N LEU A 127 -3.31 -5.27 -7.98
CA LEU A 127 -3.89 -6.13 -6.96
C LEU A 127 -3.67 -7.59 -7.40
N THR A 128 -2.61 -8.22 -6.88
CA THR A 128 -2.25 -9.58 -7.25
C THR A 128 -3.19 -10.59 -6.60
N ARG A 129 -3.29 -11.78 -7.19
CA ARG A 129 -4.07 -12.90 -6.64
C ARG A 129 -3.70 -13.20 -5.18
N GLU A 130 -2.40 -13.16 -4.87
CA GLU A 130 -1.90 -13.40 -3.50
C GLU A 130 -2.44 -12.39 -2.47
N LEU A 131 -2.63 -11.13 -2.86
CA LEU A 131 -3.21 -10.12 -1.97
C LEU A 131 -4.73 -10.31 -1.82
N LEU A 132 -5.41 -10.78 -2.88
CA LEU A 132 -6.84 -11.13 -2.83
C LEU A 132 -7.11 -12.33 -1.91
N GLU A 133 -6.22 -13.32 -1.91
CA GLU A 133 -6.35 -14.52 -1.07
C GLU A 133 -6.30 -14.17 0.43
N VAL A 134 -5.55 -13.14 0.84
CA VAL A 134 -5.58 -12.64 2.23
C VAL A 134 -6.95 -12.06 2.58
N MET A 135 -7.65 -11.48 1.61
CA MET A 135 -9.01 -10.97 1.76
C MET A 135 -10.08 -12.05 1.53
N ASP A 136 -9.75 -13.35 1.58
CA ASP A 136 -10.68 -14.45 1.29
C ASP A 136 -11.37 -14.33 -0.08
N SER A 137 -10.74 -13.66 -1.05
CA SER A 137 -11.25 -13.46 -2.41
C SER A 137 -10.33 -14.13 -3.43
N ASP A 138 -10.87 -14.37 -4.62
CA ASP A 138 -10.11 -14.88 -5.76
C ASP A 138 -10.38 -14.06 -7.03
N ALA A 139 -9.75 -14.48 -8.14
CA ALA A 139 -9.98 -13.90 -9.45
C ALA A 139 -11.31 -14.36 -10.10
N GLU A 140 -12.01 -15.32 -9.49
CA GLU A 140 -13.24 -15.92 -10.00
C GLU A 140 -14.50 -15.21 -9.47
N GLY A 141 -14.32 -14.26 -8.54
CA GLY A 141 -15.37 -13.38 -8.06
C GLY A 141 -16.19 -13.99 -6.93
N LEU A 142 -15.59 -14.90 -6.14
CA LEU A 142 -16.22 -15.42 -4.93
C LEU A 142 -16.60 -14.27 -3.98
N PRO A 143 -17.82 -14.28 -3.40
CA PRO A 143 -18.22 -13.28 -2.43
C PRO A 143 -17.29 -13.30 -1.22
N SER A 144 -16.72 -12.13 -0.89
CA SER A 144 -15.87 -11.94 0.27
C SER A 144 -16.23 -10.64 0.98
N GLU A 145 -16.53 -10.75 2.28
CA GLU A 145 -16.82 -9.60 3.13
C GLU A 145 -15.62 -8.65 3.22
N PHE A 146 -14.40 -9.18 3.32
CA PHE A 146 -13.18 -8.36 3.39
C PHE A 146 -12.87 -7.66 2.07
N PHE A 147 -13.13 -8.31 0.93
CA PHE A 147 -12.94 -7.67 -0.37
C PHE A 147 -14.04 -6.65 -0.67
N ASP A 148 -15.28 -6.90 -0.26
CA ASP A 148 -16.35 -5.92 -0.31
C ASP A 148 -16.05 -4.71 0.58
N TYR A 149 -15.53 -4.94 1.79
CA TYR A 149 -15.07 -3.89 2.68
C TYR A 149 -13.94 -3.06 2.05
N PHE A 150 -12.94 -3.71 1.44
CA PHE A 150 -11.87 -3.05 0.68
C PHE A 150 -12.42 -2.12 -0.40
N LYS A 151 -13.37 -2.59 -1.23
CA LYS A 151 -14.01 -1.78 -2.28
C LYS A 151 -14.73 -0.56 -1.69
N VAL A 152 -15.50 -0.74 -0.61
CA VAL A 152 -16.19 0.35 0.08
C VAL A 152 -15.21 1.40 0.58
N LEU A 153 -14.13 0.98 1.24
CA LEU A 153 -13.08 1.87 1.73
C LEU A 153 -12.39 2.64 0.60
N CYS A 154 -12.10 1.98 -0.53
CA CYS A 154 -11.53 2.63 -1.71
C CYS A 154 -12.46 3.71 -2.26
N ILE A 155 -13.76 3.42 -2.39
CA ILE A 155 -14.76 4.38 -2.89
C ILE A 155 -14.89 5.57 -1.92
N GLN A 156 -15.06 5.30 -0.63
CA GLN A 156 -15.20 6.34 0.38
C GLN A 156 -13.94 7.21 0.50
N GLY A 157 -12.76 6.59 0.48
CA GLY A 157 -11.48 7.28 0.50
C GLY A 157 -11.27 8.14 -0.73
N PHE A 158 -11.57 7.62 -1.93
CA PHE A 158 -11.50 8.37 -3.18
C PHE A 158 -12.40 9.61 -3.14
N LEU A 159 -13.68 9.43 -2.78
CA LEU A 159 -14.65 10.53 -2.70
C LEU A 159 -14.24 11.57 -1.66
N THR A 160 -13.61 11.14 -0.57
CA THR A 160 -13.07 12.04 0.45
C THR A 160 -11.88 12.83 -0.08
N CYS A 161 -10.88 12.17 -0.68
CA CYS A 161 -9.75 12.86 -1.32
C CYS A 161 -10.20 13.86 -2.39
N ARG A 162 -11.24 13.53 -3.17
CA ARG A 162 -11.80 14.43 -4.20
C ARG A 162 -12.26 15.77 -3.62
N LYS A 163 -12.80 15.80 -2.39
CA LYS A 163 -13.20 17.04 -1.70
C LYS A 163 -12.00 17.93 -1.33
N HIS A 164 -10.80 17.36 -1.30
CA HIS A 164 -9.54 18.04 -0.96
C HIS A 164 -8.56 18.09 -2.16
N ALA A 165 -9.04 17.83 -3.38
CA ALA A 165 -8.19 17.69 -4.56
C ALA A 165 -7.33 18.93 -4.81
N GLU A 166 -7.90 20.14 -4.67
CA GLU A 166 -7.16 21.40 -4.85
C GLU A 166 -5.95 21.51 -3.93
N ARG A 167 -6.08 21.09 -2.66
CA ARG A 167 -4.96 21.11 -1.69
C ARG A 167 -3.87 20.10 -2.07
N ILE A 168 -4.26 18.92 -2.54
CA ILE A 168 -3.32 17.88 -2.98
C ILE A 168 -2.56 18.35 -4.23
N ILE A 169 -3.27 18.89 -5.21
CA ILE A 169 -2.70 19.42 -6.46
C ILE A 169 -1.72 20.56 -6.14
N LEU A 170 -2.11 21.52 -5.31
CA LEU A 170 -1.27 22.65 -4.92
C LEU A 170 0.06 22.20 -4.31
N LEU A 171 0.05 21.19 -3.44
CA LEU A 171 1.29 20.66 -2.86
C LEU A 171 2.22 20.06 -3.92
N VAL A 172 1.66 19.34 -4.90
CA VAL A 172 2.45 18.78 -6.01
C VAL A 172 3.00 19.88 -6.91
N GLU A 173 2.22 20.91 -7.21
CA GLU A 173 2.66 22.07 -8.01
C GLU A 173 3.80 22.84 -7.33
N MET A 174 3.71 23.07 -6.01
CA MET A 174 4.78 23.73 -5.26
C MET A 174 6.10 22.95 -5.31
N LEU A 175 6.04 21.62 -5.30
CA LEU A 175 7.22 20.75 -5.42
C LEU A 175 7.87 20.80 -6.81
N GLN A 176 7.12 21.13 -7.86
CA GLN A 176 7.67 21.31 -9.20
C GLN A 176 8.46 22.61 -9.33
N ILE A 177 7.96 23.72 -8.75
CA ILE A 177 8.57 25.05 -8.86
C ILE A 177 9.98 25.08 -8.24
N LEU A 178 10.20 24.34 -7.16
CA LEU A 178 11.49 24.24 -6.47
C LEU A 178 12.60 23.53 -7.29
N ARG A 179 12.28 22.91 -8.44
CA ARG A 179 13.30 22.32 -9.34
C ARG A 179 13.82 23.28 -10.40
N THR A 180 13.22 24.46 -10.53
CA THR A 180 13.50 25.44 -11.60
C THR A 180 14.27 26.67 -11.13
N VAL A 181 14.77 26.66 -9.90
CA VAL A 181 15.64 27.69 -9.30
C VAL A 181 16.92 27.02 -8.82
#